data_AF-Q0ULV7-F1
#
_entry.id   AF-Q0ULV7-F1
#
_cell.length_a   1.000
_cell.length_b   1.000
_cell.length_c   1.000
_cell.angle_alpha   90.00
_cell.angle_beta   90.00
_cell.angle_gamma   90.00
#
_symmetry.space_group_name_H-M   'P 1'
#
loop_
_entity.id
_entity.type
_entity.pdbx_description
1 polymer ?
#
loop_
_entity_poly.entity_id
_entity_poly.type
_entity_poly.pdbx_seq_one_letter_code
_entity_poly.pdbx_strand_id
1 'polypeptide(L)'
;MSMMITSEESRRQYLYTYGGALRGIRARISRENDSTNSALSLARMMQSRGPSAFCDGITHLLFVGFRPLIVLEALMKRRRTFLAADEWRAIPFSTQSPSPMQVLLGQASTIPLLLEEADKADMDVQVIRKSFASALDTLKAWEDDFLSRDDTVYWPVPSAHLKSSVDPQLLPDTCFEFLDVSHANSLSHCWAFQIVCLLQLDAFEEQMCEVQSKETQELDHNRKAGILGLCTQICQGLPYLLQPEMSLYGPLSATFPLRMVSESLKSMPERGLDQSKWCNAIQDRLISKGIMPM
;
A
#
# COMPACT_ATOMS: atom_id res chain seq x y z
N MET A 1 9.61 18.25 -31.98
CA MET A 1 9.66 16.80 -32.22
C MET A 1 9.56 16.13 -30.86
N SER A 2 8.33 15.96 -30.39
CA SER A 2 8.02 15.50 -29.03
C SER A 2 8.05 13.97 -29.01
N MET A 3 8.97 13.39 -28.25
CA MET A 3 9.05 11.95 -28.03
C MET A 3 7.87 11.51 -27.18
N MET A 4 6.85 10.91 -27.82
CA MET A 4 5.88 10.04 -27.16
C MET A 4 6.60 8.76 -26.69
N ILE A 5 7.31 8.83 -25.57
CA ILE A 5 7.91 7.69 -24.89
C ILE A 5 7.55 7.81 -23.40
N THR A 6 6.34 7.43 -22.99
CA THR A 6 5.99 7.54 -21.55
C THR A 6 5.07 6.48 -20.95
N SER A 7 4.43 5.56 -21.70
CA SER A 7 3.60 4.51 -21.07
C SER A 7 4.16 3.09 -21.19
N GLU A 8 4.51 2.64 -22.39
CA GLU A 8 4.99 1.26 -22.63
C GLU A 8 6.37 0.99 -22.01
N GLU A 9 7.31 1.93 -22.12
CA GLU A 9 8.69 1.75 -21.67
C GLU A 9 8.80 1.89 -20.15
N SER A 10 8.13 2.89 -19.56
CA SER A 10 7.96 3.03 -18.11
C SER A 10 7.30 1.79 -17.49
N ARG A 11 6.23 1.27 -18.13
CA ARG A 11 5.55 0.03 -17.74
C ARG A 11 6.48 -1.17 -17.84
N ARG A 12 7.27 -1.32 -18.93
CA ARG A 12 8.22 -2.43 -19.08
C ARG A 12 9.34 -2.36 -18.03
N GLN A 13 9.93 -1.20 -17.78
CA GLN A 13 11.02 -1.04 -16.82
C GLN A 13 10.56 -1.34 -15.39
N TYR A 14 9.35 -0.92 -15.02
CA TYR A 14 8.76 -1.18 -13.72
C TYR A 14 8.33 -2.66 -13.54
N LEU A 15 7.68 -3.25 -14.55
CA LEU A 15 7.35 -4.69 -14.58
C LEU A 15 8.60 -5.58 -14.61
N TYR A 16 9.72 -5.10 -15.16
CA TYR A 16 10.99 -5.81 -15.18
C TYR A 16 11.65 -5.77 -13.80
N THR A 17 11.71 -4.60 -13.17
CA THR A 17 12.40 -4.40 -11.88
C THR A 17 11.61 -4.96 -10.69
N TYR A 18 10.36 -4.55 -10.51
CA TYR A 18 9.53 -4.98 -9.38
C TYR A 18 8.78 -6.30 -9.68
N GLY A 19 8.30 -6.49 -10.92
CA GLY A 19 7.68 -7.75 -11.34
C GLY A 19 8.66 -8.91 -11.48
N GLY A 20 9.92 -8.64 -11.83
CA GLY A 20 11.01 -9.62 -11.78
C GLY A 20 11.31 -10.08 -10.34
N ALA A 21 11.40 -9.14 -9.40
CA ALA A 21 11.60 -9.45 -7.98
C ALA A 21 10.45 -10.32 -7.42
N LEU A 22 9.19 -9.94 -7.64
CA LEU A 22 8.02 -10.70 -7.19
C LEU A 22 7.93 -12.10 -7.82
N ARG A 23 8.26 -12.26 -9.10
CA ARG A 23 8.31 -13.58 -9.78
C ARG A 23 9.39 -14.49 -9.19
N GLY A 24 10.60 -13.96 -8.98
CA GLY A 24 11.71 -14.71 -8.39
C GLY A 24 11.42 -15.16 -6.95
N ILE A 25 10.72 -14.31 -6.20
CA ILE A 25 10.27 -14.60 -4.83
C ILE A 25 9.20 -15.69 -4.85
N ARG A 26 8.16 -15.57 -5.68
CA ARG A 26 7.13 -16.61 -5.77
C ARG A 26 7.68 -17.96 -6.24
N ALA A 27 8.63 -17.97 -7.18
CA ALA A 27 9.29 -19.21 -7.62
C ALA A 27 10.11 -19.89 -6.49
N ARG A 28 10.62 -19.11 -5.52
CA ARG A 28 11.26 -19.63 -4.31
C ARG A 28 10.24 -20.03 -3.22
N ILE A 29 9.18 -19.24 -3.04
CA ILE A 29 8.05 -19.51 -2.12
C ILE A 29 7.23 -20.74 -2.54
N SER A 30 7.13 -21.06 -3.83
CA SER A 30 6.45 -22.29 -4.27
C SER A 30 7.29 -23.55 -4.06
N ARG A 31 8.56 -23.42 -3.61
CA ARG A 31 9.45 -24.55 -3.28
C ARG A 31 9.62 -24.75 -1.77
N GLU A 32 9.33 -23.75 -0.94
CA GLU A 32 9.37 -23.82 0.53
C GLU A 32 8.07 -23.20 1.08
N ASN A 33 7.34 -23.91 1.93
CA ASN A 33 6.05 -23.54 2.54
C ASN A 33 6.08 -22.25 3.43
N ASP A 34 6.93 -21.27 3.14
CA ASP A 34 7.41 -20.29 4.11
C ASP A 34 7.68 -18.91 3.48
N SER A 35 6.62 -18.29 2.94
CA SER A 35 6.66 -16.93 2.39
C SER A 35 7.17 -15.89 3.39
N THR A 36 6.93 -16.10 4.68
CA THR A 36 7.35 -15.27 5.81
C THR A 36 8.83 -15.34 6.14
N ASN A 37 9.51 -16.44 5.83
CA ASN A 37 10.94 -16.57 6.13
C ASN A 37 11.83 -15.97 5.03
N SER A 38 11.32 -15.81 3.80
CA SER A 38 12.11 -15.27 2.67
C SER A 38 12.35 -13.76 2.77
N ALA A 39 11.31 -12.96 3.01
CA ALA A 39 11.44 -11.50 3.07
C ALA A 39 12.19 -11.04 4.32
N LEU A 40 11.95 -11.67 5.48
CA LEU A 40 12.74 -11.44 6.70
C LEU A 40 14.22 -11.82 6.53
N SER A 41 14.52 -12.94 5.87
CA SER A 41 15.91 -13.35 5.62
C SER A 41 16.64 -12.36 4.69
N LEU A 42 15.94 -11.86 3.66
CA LEU A 42 16.49 -10.84 2.77
C LEU A 42 16.64 -9.50 3.46
N ALA A 43 15.69 -9.10 4.30
CA ALA A 43 15.79 -7.91 5.14
C ALA A 43 17.05 -7.97 6.03
N ARG A 44 17.32 -9.10 6.68
CA ARG A 44 18.54 -9.31 7.49
C ARG A 44 19.82 -9.25 6.65
N MET A 45 19.82 -9.86 5.46
CA MET A 45 20.95 -9.80 4.53
C MET A 45 21.21 -8.36 4.05
N MET A 46 20.15 -7.59 3.76
CA MET A 46 20.30 -6.19 3.39
C MET A 46 20.89 -5.40 4.55
N GLN A 47 20.31 -5.53 5.74
CA GLN A 47 20.74 -4.83 6.93
C GLN A 47 22.23 -5.09 7.26
N SER A 48 22.71 -6.34 7.11
CA SER A 48 24.11 -6.68 7.42
C SER A 48 25.13 -6.09 6.44
N ARG A 49 24.72 -5.76 5.21
CA ARG A 49 25.59 -5.12 4.21
C ARG A 49 25.63 -3.60 4.33
N GLY A 50 24.67 -3.01 5.04
CA GLY A 50 24.53 -1.57 5.18
C GLY A 50 24.00 -0.87 3.92
N PRO A 51 23.52 0.37 4.05
CA PRO A 51 22.83 1.08 2.97
C PRO A 51 23.74 1.42 1.78
N SER A 52 25.03 1.65 2.01
CA SER A 52 26.02 1.98 0.97
C SER A 52 26.22 0.88 -0.07
N ALA A 53 25.90 -0.38 0.27
CA ALA A 53 26.03 -1.51 -0.64
C ALA A 53 24.93 -1.55 -1.74
N PHE A 54 23.94 -0.64 -1.66
CA PHE A 54 22.73 -0.64 -2.50
C PHE A 54 22.55 0.66 -3.30
N CYS A 55 23.61 1.40 -3.55
CA CYS A 55 23.56 2.69 -4.26
C CYS A 55 23.43 2.55 -5.79
N ASP A 56 23.91 1.45 -6.38
CA ASP A 56 23.91 1.28 -7.84
C ASP A 56 23.75 -0.19 -8.29
N GLY A 57 23.66 -0.36 -9.62
CA GLY A 57 23.68 -1.66 -10.27
C GLY A 57 22.60 -2.64 -9.80
N ILE A 58 22.95 -3.93 -9.79
CA ILE A 58 22.02 -5.02 -9.47
C ILE A 58 21.61 -4.97 -8.00
N THR A 59 22.50 -4.56 -7.08
CA THR A 59 22.14 -4.47 -5.66
C THR A 59 21.11 -3.38 -5.44
N HIS A 60 21.22 -2.22 -6.09
CA HIS A 60 20.17 -1.19 -6.04
C HIS A 60 18.83 -1.71 -6.57
N LEU A 61 18.81 -2.43 -7.70
CA LEU A 61 17.59 -3.02 -8.23
C LEU A 61 16.96 -4.02 -7.25
N LEU A 62 17.78 -4.83 -6.56
CA LEU A 62 17.29 -5.69 -5.49
C LEU A 62 16.72 -4.87 -4.33
N PHE A 63 17.41 -3.83 -3.87
CA PHE A 63 16.89 -2.96 -2.82
C PHE A 63 15.52 -2.38 -3.18
N VAL A 64 15.41 -1.70 -4.33
CA VAL A 64 14.16 -1.10 -4.82
C VAL A 64 13.06 -2.15 -5.01
N GLY A 65 13.40 -3.34 -5.52
CA GLY A 65 12.46 -4.42 -5.77
C GLY A 65 11.90 -5.08 -4.51
N PHE A 66 12.71 -5.22 -3.46
CA PHE A 66 12.33 -5.90 -2.22
C PHE A 66 11.85 -4.97 -1.12
N ARG A 67 12.24 -3.69 -1.14
CA ARG A 67 11.84 -2.70 -0.14
C ARG A 67 10.33 -2.67 0.12
N PRO A 68 9.44 -2.70 -0.90
CA PRO A 68 8.01 -2.66 -0.65
C PRO A 68 7.56 -3.88 0.15
N LEU A 69 8.07 -5.07 -0.17
CA LEU A 69 7.73 -6.31 0.56
C LEU A 69 8.14 -6.27 2.02
N ILE A 70 9.34 -5.74 2.31
CA ILE A 70 9.84 -5.62 3.69
C ILE A 70 8.99 -4.63 4.48
N VAL A 71 8.60 -3.50 3.87
CA VAL A 71 7.72 -2.51 4.52
C VAL A 71 6.34 -3.08 4.77
N LEU A 72 5.74 -3.75 3.77
CA LEU A 72 4.43 -4.38 3.90
C LEU A 72 4.44 -5.47 4.98
N GLU A 73 5.45 -6.34 4.99
CA GLU A 73 5.59 -7.37 6.03
C GLU A 73 5.74 -6.75 7.43
N ALA A 74 6.53 -5.68 7.56
CA ALA A 74 6.70 -4.96 8.81
C ALA A 74 5.38 -4.35 9.33
N LEU A 75 4.58 -3.76 8.43
CA LEU A 75 3.23 -3.27 8.72
C LEU A 75 2.33 -4.42 9.20
N MET A 76 2.32 -5.53 8.46
CA MET A 76 1.47 -6.68 8.80
C MET A 76 1.82 -7.32 10.14
N LYS A 77 3.10 -7.37 10.46
CA LYS A 77 3.60 -7.91 11.72
C LYS A 77 3.59 -6.88 12.86
N ARG A 78 3.26 -5.62 12.56
CA ARG A 78 3.35 -4.49 13.51
C ARG A 78 4.73 -4.44 14.18
N ARG A 79 5.80 -4.57 13.39
CA ARG A 79 7.19 -4.58 13.86
C ARG A 79 8.01 -3.55 13.14
N ARG A 80 8.81 -2.76 13.87
CA ARG A 80 9.74 -1.79 13.27
C ARG A 80 10.64 -2.45 12.23
N THR A 81 11.08 -1.65 11.26
CA THR A 81 12.00 -2.07 10.21
C THR A 81 13.20 -1.13 10.15
N PHE A 82 14.38 -1.66 9.80
CA PHE A 82 15.59 -0.87 9.61
C PHE A 82 15.44 0.17 8.50
N LEU A 83 14.50 -0.05 7.57
CA LEU A 83 14.19 0.86 6.45
C LEU A 83 13.66 2.23 6.88
N ALA A 84 13.22 2.36 8.15
CA ALA A 84 12.78 3.62 8.73
C ALA A 84 13.93 4.61 8.99
N ALA A 85 15.17 4.12 9.13
CA ALA A 85 16.32 4.97 9.43
C ALA A 85 16.68 5.86 8.24
N ASP A 86 17.08 7.10 8.52
CA ASP A 86 17.36 8.12 7.50
C ASP A 86 18.44 7.68 6.51
N GLU A 87 19.46 6.96 6.99
CA GLU A 87 20.51 6.40 6.13
C GLU A 87 19.95 5.45 5.06
N TRP A 88 18.93 4.65 5.38
CA TRP A 88 18.28 3.71 4.45
C TRP A 88 17.29 4.40 3.51
N ARG A 89 16.87 5.62 3.83
CA ARG A 89 16.04 6.46 2.97
C ARG A 89 16.86 7.34 2.03
N ALA A 90 18.08 7.71 2.40
CA ALA A 90 18.93 8.63 1.64
C ALA A 90 20.03 7.92 0.84
N ILE A 91 20.85 7.10 1.50
CA ILE A 91 22.10 6.59 0.91
C ILE A 91 21.85 5.69 -0.32
N PRO A 92 20.89 4.73 -0.33
CA PRO A 92 20.64 3.91 -1.51
C PRO A 92 20.20 4.70 -2.74
N PHE A 93 19.69 5.92 -2.56
CA PHE A 93 19.23 6.82 -3.63
C PHE A 93 20.19 7.98 -3.89
N SER A 94 21.44 7.88 -3.44
CA SER A 94 22.47 8.92 -3.65
C SER A 94 22.89 9.07 -5.11
N THR A 95 22.86 7.97 -5.88
CA THR A 95 23.22 7.97 -7.31
C THR A 95 22.00 8.10 -8.22
N GLN A 96 20.84 7.62 -7.76
CA GLN A 96 19.60 7.56 -8.53
C GLN A 96 18.45 8.11 -7.70
N SER A 97 17.72 9.09 -8.23
CA SER A 97 16.57 9.67 -7.54
C SER A 97 15.48 8.61 -7.29
N PRO A 98 14.85 8.61 -6.10
CA PRO A 98 13.79 7.66 -5.80
C PRO A 98 12.56 7.94 -6.66
N SER A 99 11.89 6.88 -7.14
CA SER A 99 10.57 7.02 -7.75
C SER A 99 9.53 7.44 -6.69
N PRO A 100 8.35 7.96 -7.09
CA PRO A 100 7.30 8.35 -6.15
C PRO A 100 6.92 7.24 -5.17
N MET A 101 6.80 5.99 -5.65
CA MET A 101 6.57 4.82 -4.80
C MET A 101 7.68 4.61 -3.76
N GLN A 102 8.95 4.84 -4.14
CA GLN A 102 10.07 4.71 -3.21
C GLN A 102 10.10 5.83 -2.16
N VAL A 103 9.64 7.04 -2.50
CA VAL A 103 9.45 8.12 -1.53
C VAL A 103 8.34 7.75 -0.54
N LEU A 104 7.19 7.31 -1.05
CA LEU A 104 6.03 6.87 -0.24
C LEU A 104 6.42 5.77 0.74
N LEU A 105 7.15 4.75 0.28
CA LEU A 105 7.62 3.67 1.16
C LEU A 105 8.61 4.14 2.22
N GLY A 106 9.39 5.18 1.93
CA GLY A 106 10.22 5.84 2.93
C GLY A 106 9.39 6.44 4.06
N GLN A 107 8.30 7.13 3.72
CA GLN A 107 7.37 7.67 4.71
C GLN A 107 6.65 6.55 5.47
N ALA A 108 6.11 5.56 4.76
CA ALA A 108 5.36 4.45 5.34
C ALA A 108 6.21 3.54 6.24
N SER A 109 7.54 3.48 6.02
CA SER A 109 8.43 2.63 6.82
C SER A 109 8.54 3.04 8.30
N THR A 110 8.09 4.24 8.68
CA THR A 110 8.03 4.68 10.09
C THR A 110 6.80 4.15 10.83
N ILE A 111 5.70 3.86 10.11
CA ILE A 111 4.42 3.42 10.67
C ILE A 111 4.56 2.10 11.47
N PRO A 112 5.30 1.07 11.02
CA PRO A 112 5.50 -0.15 11.80
C PRO A 112 6.09 0.06 13.19
N LEU A 113 6.98 1.06 13.35
CA LEU A 113 7.49 1.43 14.68
C LEU A 113 6.35 1.95 15.55
N LEU A 114 5.50 2.84 15.02
CA LEU A 114 4.37 3.39 15.77
C LEU A 114 3.38 2.30 16.18
N LEU A 115 3.11 1.32 15.31
CA LEU A 115 2.26 0.18 15.62
C LEU A 115 2.87 -0.70 16.72
N GLU A 116 4.19 -0.95 16.66
CA GLU A 116 4.89 -1.71 17.68
C GLU A 116 4.89 -1.00 19.05
N GLU A 117 5.03 0.32 19.08
CA GLU A 117 4.92 1.11 20.31
C GLU A 117 3.49 1.14 20.83
N ALA A 118 2.49 1.21 19.96
CA ALA A 118 1.07 1.17 20.33
C ALA A 118 0.66 -0.15 21.01
N ASP A 119 1.34 -1.24 20.67
CA ASP A 119 1.10 -2.56 21.27
C ASP A 119 1.70 -2.71 22.68
N LYS A 120 2.50 -1.74 23.15
CA LYS A 120 3.10 -1.76 24.49
C LYS A 120 2.19 -1.08 25.51
N ALA A 121 1.96 -1.74 26.64
CA ALA A 121 1.05 -1.28 27.68
C ALA A 121 1.49 -0.02 28.46
N ASP A 122 2.78 0.34 28.40
CA ASP A 122 3.37 1.41 29.24
C ASP A 122 3.59 2.74 28.47
N MET A 123 3.05 2.85 27.26
CA MET A 123 3.28 4.03 26.43
C MET A 123 2.26 5.14 26.64
N ASP A 124 2.73 6.38 26.53
CA ASP A 124 1.87 7.55 26.50
C ASP A 124 1.05 7.54 25.20
N VAL A 125 -0.20 7.11 25.32
CA VAL A 125 -1.20 7.02 24.24
C VAL A 125 -1.32 8.36 23.50
N GLN A 126 -1.20 9.50 24.19
CA GLN A 126 -1.30 10.82 23.54
C GLN A 126 -0.11 11.13 22.65
N VAL A 127 1.10 10.72 23.06
CA VAL A 127 2.31 10.88 22.23
C VAL A 127 2.19 10.03 20.97
N ILE A 128 1.82 8.75 21.11
CA ILE A 128 1.69 7.84 19.97
C ILE A 128 0.55 8.29 19.03
N ARG A 129 -0.59 8.72 19.58
CA ARG A 129 -1.71 9.26 18.79
C ARG A 129 -1.27 10.45 17.93
N LYS A 130 -0.50 11.39 18.50
CA LYS A 130 0.06 12.52 17.75
C LYS A 130 1.04 12.07 16.66
N SER A 131 1.85 11.06 16.92
CA SER A 131 2.75 10.49 15.90
C SER A 131 1.98 9.85 14.74
N PHE A 132 0.88 9.14 15.00
CA PHE A 132 0.02 8.61 13.93
C PHE A 132 -0.68 9.72 13.14
N ALA A 133 -1.15 10.77 13.80
CA ALA A 133 -1.72 11.93 13.11
C ALA A 133 -0.69 12.60 12.19
N SER A 134 0.54 12.79 12.66
CA SER A 134 1.63 13.35 11.84
C SER A 134 2.02 12.43 10.68
N ALA A 135 2.02 11.11 10.87
CA ALA A 135 2.25 10.15 9.79
C ALA A 135 1.13 10.22 8.73
N LEU A 136 -0.13 10.33 9.17
CA LEU A 136 -1.28 10.51 8.28
C LEU A 136 -1.18 11.81 7.48
N ASP A 137 -0.84 12.94 8.12
CA ASP A 137 -0.65 14.22 7.45
C ASP A 137 0.49 14.17 6.42
N THR A 138 1.57 13.45 6.74
CA THR A 138 2.69 13.23 5.81
C THR A 138 2.26 12.44 4.57
N LEU A 139 1.42 11.41 4.74
CA LEU A 139 0.88 10.61 3.63
C LEU A 139 -0.07 11.42 2.75
N LYS A 140 -0.94 12.25 3.35
CA LYS A 140 -1.84 13.15 2.62
C LYS A 140 -1.07 14.21 1.84
N ALA A 141 -0.08 14.85 2.46
CA ALA A 141 0.77 15.81 1.79
C ALA A 141 1.55 15.18 0.61
N TRP A 142 1.96 13.92 0.76
CA TRP A 142 2.55 13.18 -0.36
C TRP A 142 1.55 12.92 -1.48
N GLU A 143 0.30 12.55 -1.16
CA GLU A 143 -0.76 12.34 -2.15
C GLU A 143 -1.05 13.64 -2.91
N ASP A 144 -1.20 14.76 -2.20
CA ASP A 144 -1.44 16.08 -2.80
C ASP A 144 -0.29 16.49 -3.74
N ASP A 145 0.96 16.35 -3.29
CA ASP A 145 2.15 16.58 -4.13
C ASP A 145 2.16 15.66 -5.35
N PHE A 146 1.87 14.38 -5.17
CA PHE A 146 1.84 13.39 -6.24
C PHE A 146 0.80 13.71 -7.31
N LEU A 147 -0.40 14.14 -6.91
CA LEU A 147 -1.48 14.51 -7.81
C LEU A 147 -1.26 15.88 -8.48
N SER A 148 -0.45 16.76 -7.87
CA SER A 148 -0.17 18.10 -8.42
C SER A 148 0.89 18.12 -9.53
N ARG A 149 1.67 17.04 -9.69
CA ARG A 149 2.83 17.00 -10.60
C ARG A 149 2.49 16.80 -12.07
N ASP A 150 1.41 16.09 -12.36
CA ASP A 150 0.98 15.74 -13.72
C ASP A 150 -0.50 16.11 -13.92
N ASP A 151 -0.82 16.62 -15.12
CA ASP A 151 -2.17 17.13 -15.45
C ASP A 151 -3.29 16.08 -15.25
N THR A 152 -2.99 14.79 -15.43
CA THR A 152 -3.93 13.69 -15.17
C THR A 152 -3.22 12.40 -14.74
N VAL A 153 -3.25 12.07 -13.45
CA VAL A 153 -2.68 10.82 -12.90
C VAL A 153 -3.60 9.61 -13.07
N TYR A 154 -4.92 9.83 -12.95
CA TYR A 154 -5.96 8.83 -13.17
C TYR A 154 -7.27 9.51 -13.60
N TRP A 155 -8.18 8.74 -14.19
CA TRP A 155 -9.51 9.23 -14.58
C TRP A 155 -10.60 8.17 -14.32
N PRO A 156 -11.84 8.60 -14.01
CA PRO A 156 -12.96 7.69 -13.85
C PRO A 156 -13.37 7.07 -15.19
N VAL A 157 -13.65 5.77 -15.18
CA VAL A 157 -14.19 5.01 -16.31
C VAL A 157 -15.29 4.07 -15.82
N PRO A 158 -16.34 3.81 -16.63
CA PRO A 158 -17.30 2.77 -16.32
C PRO A 158 -16.61 1.41 -16.13
N SER A 159 -17.02 0.61 -15.14
CA SER A 159 -16.41 -0.72 -14.89
C SER A 159 -16.46 -1.63 -16.12
N ALA A 160 -17.52 -1.53 -16.93
CA ALA A 160 -17.69 -2.26 -18.18
C ALA A 160 -16.66 -1.91 -19.26
N HIS A 161 -16.01 -0.75 -19.17
CA HIS A 161 -14.96 -0.32 -20.12
C HIS A 161 -13.56 -0.78 -19.70
N LEU A 162 -13.38 -1.18 -18.43
CA LEU A 162 -12.12 -1.77 -18.00
C LEU A 162 -12.01 -3.19 -18.53
N LYS A 163 -10.82 -3.54 -19.02
CA LYS A 163 -10.45 -4.93 -19.33
C LYS A 163 -10.18 -5.73 -18.07
N SER A 164 -11.00 -5.54 -17.03
CA SER A 164 -10.90 -6.28 -15.78
C SER A 164 -11.28 -7.73 -16.00
N SER A 165 -10.73 -8.60 -15.18
CA SER A 165 -11.10 -10.02 -15.16
C SER A 165 -12.11 -10.38 -14.07
N VAL A 166 -12.69 -9.37 -13.43
CA VAL A 166 -13.82 -9.46 -12.49
C VAL A 166 -15.08 -9.05 -13.26
N ASP A 167 -16.22 -9.68 -12.95
CA ASP A 167 -17.51 -9.31 -13.51
C ASP A 167 -17.83 -7.82 -13.21
N PRO A 168 -18.06 -6.97 -14.22
CA PRO A 168 -18.41 -5.56 -14.02
C PRO A 168 -19.61 -5.32 -13.10
N GLN A 169 -20.56 -6.26 -13.00
CA GLN A 169 -21.72 -6.15 -12.10
C GLN A 169 -21.36 -6.31 -10.62
N LEU A 170 -20.19 -6.88 -10.34
CA LEU A 170 -19.65 -7.07 -8.99
C LEU A 170 -18.62 -6.00 -8.61
N LEU A 171 -18.42 -5.01 -9.48
CA LEU A 171 -17.49 -3.90 -9.30
C LEU A 171 -18.24 -2.58 -9.04
N PRO A 172 -17.55 -1.53 -8.58
CA PRO A 172 -18.13 -0.19 -8.55
C PRO A 172 -18.54 0.26 -9.96
N ASP A 173 -19.65 0.99 -10.09
CA ASP A 173 -20.12 1.51 -11.40
C ASP A 173 -19.04 2.30 -12.13
N THR A 174 -18.27 3.09 -11.37
CA THR A 174 -17.12 3.85 -11.84
C THR A 174 -15.86 3.32 -11.17
N CYS A 175 -14.88 2.93 -11.98
CA CYS A 175 -13.54 2.52 -11.57
C CYS A 175 -12.51 3.54 -12.08
N PHE A 176 -11.24 3.37 -11.70
CA PHE A 176 -10.16 4.23 -12.16
C PHE A 176 -9.33 3.55 -13.24
N GLU A 177 -9.04 4.31 -14.30
CA GLU A 177 -7.95 4.03 -15.21
C GLU A 177 -6.79 4.95 -14.86
N PHE A 178 -5.57 4.39 -14.81
CA PHE A 178 -4.38 5.11 -14.39
C PHE A 178 -3.45 5.31 -15.59
N LEU A 179 -2.66 6.40 -15.51
CA LEU A 179 -1.62 6.70 -16.48
C LEU A 179 -0.68 5.50 -16.70
N ASP A 180 -0.25 4.87 -15.60
CA ASP A 180 0.45 3.60 -15.63
C ASP A 180 0.26 2.80 -14.32
N VAL A 181 0.85 1.60 -14.30
CA VAL A 181 0.86 0.70 -13.15
C VAL A 181 1.59 1.25 -11.92
N SER A 182 2.57 2.14 -12.11
CA SER A 182 3.30 2.77 -11.01
C SER A 182 2.40 3.75 -10.27
N HIS A 183 1.58 4.52 -10.99
CA HIS A 183 0.59 5.44 -10.40
C HIS A 183 -0.49 4.67 -9.66
N ALA A 184 -1.06 3.63 -10.29
CA ALA A 184 -2.05 2.76 -9.68
C ALA A 184 -1.53 2.14 -8.36
N ASN A 185 -0.29 1.64 -8.37
CA ASN A 185 0.33 1.07 -7.19
C ASN A 185 0.59 2.11 -6.10
N SER A 186 1.15 3.27 -6.47
CA SER A 186 1.54 4.28 -5.48
C SER A 186 0.31 4.83 -4.76
N LEU A 187 -0.76 5.15 -5.49
CA LEU A 187 -2.02 5.64 -4.90
C LEU A 187 -2.71 4.55 -4.06
N SER A 188 -2.86 3.33 -4.60
CA SER A 188 -3.52 2.24 -3.86
C SER A 188 -2.80 1.93 -2.54
N HIS A 189 -1.47 2.00 -2.52
CA HIS A 189 -0.69 1.81 -1.28
C HIS A 189 -0.77 3.02 -0.37
N CYS A 190 -0.75 4.25 -0.90
CA CYS A 190 -0.91 5.45 -0.11
C CYS A 190 -2.24 5.42 0.65
N TRP A 191 -3.35 5.16 -0.04
CA TRP A 191 -4.66 5.02 0.58
C TRP A 191 -4.68 3.92 1.65
N ALA A 192 -4.06 2.77 1.37
CA ALA A 192 -3.95 1.69 2.33
C ALA A 192 -3.13 2.06 3.58
N PHE A 193 -2.03 2.81 3.44
CA PHE A 193 -1.25 3.30 4.57
C PHE A 193 -1.99 4.36 5.39
N GLN A 194 -2.80 5.20 4.73
CA GLN A 194 -3.69 6.13 5.41
C GLN A 194 -4.74 5.38 6.23
N ILE A 195 -5.32 4.29 5.69
CA ILE A 195 -6.24 3.41 6.43
C ILE A 195 -5.56 2.84 7.69
N VAL A 196 -4.32 2.35 7.59
CA VAL A 196 -3.57 1.84 8.77
C VAL A 196 -3.51 2.89 9.88
N CYS A 197 -3.17 4.14 9.53
CA CYS A 197 -3.09 5.22 10.50
C CYS A 197 -4.46 5.57 11.09
N LEU A 198 -5.50 5.65 10.25
CA LEU A 198 -6.85 5.98 10.67
C LEU A 198 -7.46 4.91 11.58
N LEU A 199 -7.27 3.62 11.28
CA LEU A 199 -7.74 2.53 12.14
C LEU A 199 -7.07 2.55 13.50
N GLN A 200 -5.77 2.86 13.56
CA GLN A 200 -5.07 2.95 14.84
C GLN A 200 -5.50 4.18 15.66
N LEU A 201 -5.75 5.32 14.99
CA LEU A 201 -6.32 6.51 15.62
C LEU A 201 -7.73 6.23 16.17
N ASP A 202 -8.53 5.45 15.44
CA ASP A 202 -9.87 5.05 15.87
C ASP A 202 -9.81 4.17 17.13
N ALA A 203 -8.94 3.16 17.14
CA ALA A 203 -8.72 2.29 18.28
C ALA A 203 -8.29 3.06 19.55
N PHE A 204 -7.48 4.12 19.41
CA PHE A 204 -7.13 4.96 20.56
C PHE A 204 -8.31 5.77 21.09
N GLU A 205 -9.17 6.30 20.22
CA GLU A 205 -10.37 7.00 20.69
C GLU A 205 -11.32 6.06 21.42
N GLU A 206 -11.50 4.83 20.95
CA GLU A 206 -12.32 3.82 21.62
C GLU A 206 -11.79 3.49 23.02
N GLN A 207 -10.47 3.44 23.20
CA GLN A 207 -9.83 3.19 24.50
C GLN A 207 -9.93 4.37 25.47
N MET A 208 -9.98 5.61 24.95
CA MET A 208 -9.96 6.83 25.77
C MET A 208 -11.35 7.35 26.15
N CYS A 209 -12.42 6.84 25.54
CA CYS A 209 -13.76 7.40 25.72
C CYS A 209 -14.51 6.75 26.89
N GLU A 210 -14.58 7.43 28.05
CA GLU A 210 -15.49 7.07 29.15
C GLU A 210 -16.90 7.69 29.00
N VAL A 211 -17.05 8.77 28.23
CA VAL A 211 -18.35 9.43 27.96
C VAL A 211 -18.37 10.02 26.55
N GLN A 212 -19.29 9.57 25.70
CA GLN A 212 -19.47 10.11 24.35
C GLN A 212 -20.15 11.49 24.40
N SER A 213 -19.41 12.54 24.07
CA SER A 213 -19.98 13.86 23.78
C SER A 213 -20.44 13.96 22.31
N LYS A 214 -21.29 14.94 21.97
CA LYS A 214 -21.70 15.18 20.58
C LYS A 214 -20.51 15.46 19.65
N GLU A 215 -19.51 16.20 20.12
CA GLU A 215 -18.29 16.48 19.36
C GLU A 215 -17.49 15.21 19.09
N THR A 216 -17.40 14.31 20.08
CA THR A 216 -16.75 13.00 19.93
C THR A 216 -17.46 12.12 18.88
N GLN A 217 -18.80 12.16 18.83
CA GLN A 217 -19.60 11.41 17.85
C GLN A 217 -19.43 11.95 16.41
N GLU A 218 -19.36 13.26 16.23
CA GLU A 218 -19.10 13.87 14.92
C GLU A 218 -17.70 13.54 14.40
N LEU A 219 -16.69 13.58 15.27
CA LEU A 219 -15.31 13.21 14.94
C LEU A 219 -15.19 11.73 14.54
N ASP A 220 -15.85 10.82 15.27
CA ASP A 220 -15.94 9.39 14.94
C ASP A 220 -16.62 9.18 13.58
N HIS A 221 -17.75 9.86 13.35
CA HIS A 221 -18.47 9.78 12.08
C HIS A 221 -17.60 10.22 10.89
N ASN A 222 -16.91 11.35 11.02
CA ASN A 222 -16.02 11.90 9.99
C ASN A 222 -14.84 10.98 9.72
N ARG A 223 -14.25 10.36 10.76
CA ARG A 223 -13.15 9.40 10.59
C ARG A 223 -13.60 8.16 9.84
N LYS A 224 -14.72 7.56 10.25
CA LYS A 224 -15.31 6.37 9.59
C LYS A 224 -15.71 6.68 8.15
N ALA A 225 -16.24 7.87 7.88
CA ALA A 225 -16.50 8.34 6.52
C ALA A 225 -15.21 8.47 5.70
N GLY A 226 -14.13 9.00 6.29
CA GLY A 226 -12.81 9.06 5.66
C GLY A 226 -12.24 7.68 5.30
N ILE A 227 -12.31 6.71 6.22
CA ILE A 227 -11.88 5.33 5.97
C ILE A 227 -12.71 4.71 4.82
N LEU A 228 -14.03 4.90 4.83
CA LEU A 228 -14.89 4.41 3.74
C LEU A 228 -14.61 5.07 2.40
N GLY A 229 -14.22 6.36 2.40
CA GLY A 229 -13.75 7.07 1.21
C GLY A 229 -12.52 6.38 0.61
N LEU A 230 -11.51 6.10 1.44
CA LEU A 230 -10.30 5.38 1.03
C LEU A 230 -10.61 3.96 0.56
N CYS A 231 -11.50 3.23 1.25
CA CYS A 231 -11.94 1.89 0.82
C CYS A 231 -12.60 1.94 -0.56
N THR A 232 -13.43 2.96 -0.80
CA THR A 232 -14.05 3.19 -2.12
C THR A 232 -12.98 3.42 -3.18
N GLN A 233 -12.03 4.33 -2.94
CA GLN A 233 -10.96 4.62 -3.88
C GLN A 233 -10.11 3.38 -4.21
N ILE A 234 -9.76 2.57 -3.21
CA ILE A 234 -9.06 1.29 -3.43
C ILE A 234 -9.92 0.35 -4.28
N CYS A 235 -11.19 0.12 -3.93
CA CYS A 235 -12.08 -0.75 -4.71
C CYS A 235 -12.29 -0.27 -6.15
N GLN A 236 -12.27 1.04 -6.40
CA GLN A 236 -12.34 1.63 -7.73
C GLN A 236 -11.02 1.48 -8.50
N GLY A 237 -9.88 1.52 -7.82
CA GLY A 237 -8.55 1.45 -8.43
C GLY A 237 -8.05 0.04 -8.72
N LEU A 238 -8.31 -0.92 -7.82
CA LEU A 238 -7.80 -2.29 -7.95
C LEU A 238 -8.18 -3.02 -9.25
N PRO A 239 -9.37 -2.83 -9.86
CA PRO A 239 -9.71 -3.44 -11.14
C PRO A 239 -8.69 -3.16 -12.26
N TYR A 240 -8.04 -1.99 -12.26
CA TYR A 240 -6.94 -1.68 -13.19
C TYR A 240 -5.73 -2.61 -13.01
N LEU A 241 -5.35 -2.90 -11.76
CA LEU A 241 -4.25 -3.83 -11.46
C LEU A 241 -4.61 -5.29 -11.80
N LEU A 242 -5.88 -5.61 -12.00
CA LEU A 242 -6.33 -6.98 -12.29
C LEU A 242 -6.51 -7.26 -13.79
N GLN A 243 -6.24 -6.27 -14.64
CA GLN A 243 -6.24 -6.44 -16.09
C GLN A 243 -5.25 -7.54 -16.53
N PRO A 244 -5.57 -8.36 -17.56
CA PRO A 244 -4.72 -9.44 -18.03
C PRO A 244 -3.26 -9.05 -18.31
N GLU A 245 -3.05 -7.83 -18.81
CA GLU A 245 -1.76 -7.26 -19.16
C GLU A 245 -0.84 -7.09 -17.95
N MET A 246 -1.41 -6.98 -16.75
CA MET A 246 -0.67 -6.85 -15.49
C MET A 246 -0.13 -8.19 -14.98
N SER A 247 -0.42 -9.31 -15.66
CA SER A 247 0.10 -10.65 -15.32
C SER A 247 -0.05 -10.99 -13.82
N LEU A 248 0.97 -11.59 -13.20
CA LEU A 248 1.03 -11.85 -11.75
C LEU A 248 1.33 -10.61 -10.91
N TYR A 249 1.86 -9.57 -11.54
CA TYR A 249 2.33 -8.36 -10.87
C TYR A 249 1.20 -7.61 -10.18
N GLY A 250 0.16 -7.30 -10.94
CA GLY A 250 -0.92 -6.44 -10.47
C GLY A 250 -1.73 -7.11 -9.34
N PRO A 251 -2.13 -8.39 -9.50
CA PRO A 251 -2.75 -9.16 -8.43
C PRO A 251 -1.93 -9.23 -7.12
N LEU A 252 -0.60 -9.35 -7.20
CA LEU A 252 0.26 -9.33 -5.99
C LEU A 252 0.30 -7.94 -5.35
N SER A 253 0.33 -6.88 -6.17
CA SER A 253 0.32 -5.49 -5.68
C SER A 253 -1.02 -5.11 -5.04
N ALA A 254 -2.11 -5.76 -5.45
CA ALA A 254 -3.46 -5.53 -4.91
C ALA A 254 -3.66 -6.15 -3.52
N THR A 255 -2.81 -7.08 -3.08
CA THR A 255 -3.08 -7.90 -1.88
C THR A 255 -3.12 -7.07 -0.59
N PHE A 256 -2.14 -6.19 -0.37
CA PHE A 256 -2.10 -5.35 0.83
C PHE A 256 -3.24 -4.31 0.87
N PRO A 257 -3.49 -3.51 -0.18
CA PRO A 257 -4.63 -2.60 -0.19
C PRO A 257 -5.97 -3.29 0.04
N LEU A 258 -6.20 -4.44 -0.61
CA LEU A 258 -7.43 -5.20 -0.43
C LEU A 258 -7.61 -5.72 1.01
N ARG A 259 -6.51 -6.14 1.64
CA ARG A 259 -6.53 -6.53 3.05
C ARG A 259 -6.93 -5.36 3.95
N MET A 260 -6.37 -4.17 3.73
CA MET A 260 -6.73 -2.99 4.52
C MET A 260 -8.21 -2.61 4.36
N VAL A 261 -8.78 -2.78 3.16
CA VAL A 261 -10.23 -2.65 2.95
C VAL A 261 -11.00 -3.68 3.77
N SER A 262 -10.61 -4.95 3.68
CA SER A 262 -11.27 -6.05 4.42
C SER A 262 -11.23 -5.83 5.93
N GLU A 263 -10.09 -5.39 6.48
CA GLU A 263 -9.92 -5.09 7.90
C GLU A 263 -10.77 -3.88 8.33
N SER A 264 -10.84 -2.84 7.52
CA SER A 264 -11.67 -1.67 7.78
C SER A 264 -13.16 -1.99 7.80
N LEU A 265 -13.62 -2.85 6.89
CA LEU A 265 -15.04 -3.22 6.82
C LEU A 265 -15.46 -4.11 8.00
N LYS A 266 -14.52 -4.86 8.61
CA LYS A 266 -14.78 -5.61 9.83
C LYS A 266 -15.03 -4.72 11.05
N SER A 267 -14.37 -3.55 11.13
CA SER A 267 -14.62 -2.59 12.21
C SER A 267 -15.88 -1.74 11.98
N MET A 268 -16.49 -1.80 10.80
CA MET A 268 -17.68 -1.00 10.43
C MET A 268 -18.75 -1.81 9.69
N PRO A 269 -19.28 -2.92 10.26
CA PRO A 269 -20.13 -3.86 9.52
C PRO A 269 -21.45 -3.28 9.00
N GLU A 270 -22.00 -2.26 9.67
CA GLU A 270 -23.24 -1.59 9.25
C GLU A 270 -23.00 -0.55 8.14
N ARG A 271 -21.74 -0.22 7.85
CA ARG A 271 -21.36 0.71 6.79
C ARG A 271 -20.57 -0.02 5.71
N GLY A 272 -20.66 0.47 4.48
CA GLY A 272 -19.83 -0.04 3.40
C GLY A 272 -20.21 -1.42 2.85
N LEU A 273 -21.51 -1.74 2.82
CA LEU A 273 -22.04 -2.96 2.22
C LEU A 273 -21.59 -3.15 0.76
N ASP A 274 -21.52 -2.08 -0.01
CA ASP A 274 -21.09 -2.13 -1.40
C ASP A 274 -19.58 -2.38 -1.51
N GLN A 275 -18.78 -1.71 -0.67
CA GLN A 275 -17.34 -1.94 -0.56
C GLN A 275 -17.04 -3.38 -0.15
N SER A 276 -17.85 -3.99 0.73
CA SER A 276 -17.74 -5.40 1.10
C SER A 276 -18.00 -6.32 -0.09
N LYS A 277 -19.05 -6.06 -0.87
CA LYS A 277 -19.33 -6.81 -2.10
C LYS A 277 -18.18 -6.70 -3.10
N TRP A 278 -17.69 -5.49 -3.38
CA TRP A 278 -16.59 -5.26 -4.32
C TRP A 278 -15.30 -5.93 -3.84
N CYS A 279 -14.99 -5.80 -2.55
CA CYS A 279 -13.82 -6.40 -1.93
C CYS A 279 -13.84 -7.93 -2.07
N ASN A 280 -14.99 -8.57 -1.78
CA ASN A 280 -15.15 -10.01 -1.92
C ASN A 280 -14.96 -10.47 -3.38
N ALA A 281 -15.56 -9.77 -4.34
CA ALA A 281 -15.41 -10.09 -5.76
C ALA A 281 -13.96 -9.98 -6.25
N ILE A 282 -13.24 -8.95 -5.80
CA ILE A 282 -11.81 -8.78 -6.09
C ILE A 282 -10.99 -9.91 -5.42
N GLN A 283 -11.30 -10.27 -4.17
CA GLN A 283 -10.62 -11.31 -3.42
C GLN A 283 -10.79 -12.70 -4.06
N ASP A 284 -12.01 -13.06 -4.45
CA ASP A 284 -12.31 -14.31 -5.17
C ASP A 284 -11.49 -14.41 -6.46
N ARG A 285 -11.30 -13.28 -7.15
CA ARG A 285 -10.46 -13.24 -8.34
C ARG A 285 -8.99 -13.48 -8.04
N LEU A 286 -8.46 -12.91 -6.95
CA LEU A 286 -7.08 -13.17 -6.52
C LEU A 286 -6.87 -14.66 -6.19
N ILE A 287 -7.82 -15.26 -5.45
CA ILE A 287 -7.80 -16.68 -5.10
C ILE A 287 -7.81 -17.55 -6.36
N SER A 288 -8.64 -17.21 -7.35
CA SER A 288 -8.68 -17.94 -8.64
C SER A 288 -7.36 -17.89 -9.41
N LYS A 289 -6.52 -16.86 -9.18
CA LYS A 289 -5.16 -16.74 -9.73
C LYS A 289 -4.10 -17.42 -8.85
N GLY A 290 -4.52 -18.19 -7.85
CA GLY A 290 -3.64 -18.86 -6.88
C GLY A 290 -2.88 -17.87 -5.99
N ILE A 291 -3.40 -16.67 -5.78
CA ILE A 291 -2.85 -15.70 -4.83
C ILE A 291 -3.68 -15.82 -3.57
N MET A 292 -3.06 -16.35 -2.52
CA MET A 292 -3.68 -16.39 -1.20
C MET A 292 -3.80 -14.95 -0.68
N PRO A 293 -4.97 -14.55 -0.15
CA PRO A 293 -5.07 -13.32 0.63
C PRO A 293 -4.11 -13.44 1.83
N MET A 294 -3.26 -12.42 2.04
CA MET A 294 -2.32 -12.39 3.16
C MET A 294 -3.03 -12.26 4.49
#